data_AF-H0Y9Q1-F1
#
_entry.id   AF-H0Y9Q1-F1
#
_cell.length_a   1.000
_cell.length_b   1.000
_cell.length_c   1.000
_cell.angle_alpha   90.00
_cell.angle_beta   90.00
_cell.angle_gamma   90.00
#
_symmetry.space_group_name_H-M   'P 1'
#
loop_
_entity.id
_entity.type
_entity.pdbx_description
1 polymer ?
#
loop_
_entity_poly.entity_id
_entity_poly.type
_entity_poly.pdbx_seq_one_letter_code
_entity_poly.pdbx_strand_id
1 'polypeptide(L)'
;QKKKMAVSAKLYGSGDQEAWQKGVLFASGQNLARQLMETPANEMTPTRFAEIIEKNLKSASSKTEVHIRPKSWIEEQAMGSFLSVAKGSDEPPVFLEIHYKGSPNANEPPLVFVGKGITFDSGGISIKASANMDLMRADMGGAATICSAIVSAAKLNLPINIIGAMDVALGSGATGVFTNSSWLWNKLFEASIETGDRVWRMPLFEHY
;
A
#
# COMPACT_ATOMS: atom_id res chain seq x y z
N GLN A 1 -27.94 12.57 11.00
CA GLN A 1 -26.74 11.76 11.31
C GLN A 1 -26.27 12.11 12.72
N LYS A 2 -26.17 11.13 13.63
CA LYS A 2 -25.50 11.37 14.92
C LYS A 2 -24.02 11.64 14.62
N LYS A 3 -23.53 12.87 14.86
CA LYS A 3 -22.09 13.17 14.83
C LYS A 3 -21.42 12.21 15.81
N LYS A 4 -20.68 11.22 15.30
CA LYS A 4 -19.80 10.41 16.16
C LYS A 4 -18.88 11.39 16.88
N MET A 5 -18.89 11.37 18.21
CA MET A 5 -17.91 12.11 19.00
C MET A 5 -16.51 11.68 18.57
N ALA A 6 -15.67 12.63 18.17
CA ALA A 6 -14.27 12.36 17.98
C ALA A 6 -13.69 11.94 19.33
N VAL A 7 -13.29 10.67 19.45
CA VAL A 7 -12.64 10.15 20.65
C VAL A 7 -11.18 10.60 20.59
N SER A 8 -10.77 11.47 21.52
CA SER A 8 -9.36 11.84 21.70
C SER A 8 -8.75 10.88 22.71
N ALA A 9 -7.89 9.98 22.24
CA ALA A 9 -7.07 9.19 23.12
C ALA A 9 -5.92 10.07 23.67
N LYS A 10 -5.63 9.94 24.95
CA LYS A 10 -4.51 10.62 25.61
C LYS A 10 -3.73 9.60 26.43
N LEU A 11 -2.42 9.80 26.51
CA LEU A 11 -1.56 9.03 27.39
C LEU A 11 -2.04 9.20 28.83
N TYR A 12 -2.18 8.10 29.56
CA TYR A 12 -2.56 8.09 30.98
C TYR A 12 -1.44 7.47 31.80
N GLY A 13 -0.97 8.17 32.83
CA GLY A 13 -0.05 7.63 33.83
C GLY A 13 1.42 7.50 33.44
N SER A 14 1.82 7.76 32.19
CA SER A 14 3.24 7.81 31.79
C SER A 14 3.63 9.15 31.17
N GLY A 15 4.91 9.50 31.28
CA GLY A 15 5.51 10.70 30.67
C GLY A 15 6.13 10.44 29.29
N ASP A 16 6.06 9.20 28.78
CA ASP A 16 6.72 8.78 27.54
C ASP A 16 5.93 9.23 26.31
N GLN A 17 6.04 10.53 26.03
CA GLN A 17 5.37 11.15 24.88
C GLN A 17 5.93 10.62 23.55
N GLU A 18 7.20 10.22 23.49
CA GLU A 18 7.82 9.72 22.26
C GLU A 18 7.21 8.39 21.85
N ALA A 19 7.13 7.42 22.76
CA ALA A 19 6.49 6.14 22.51
C ALA A 19 5.01 6.30 22.13
N TRP A 20 4.30 7.23 22.79
CA TRP A 20 2.92 7.57 22.44
C TRP A 20 2.80 8.10 21.00
N GLN A 21 3.64 9.07 20.62
CA GLN A 21 3.62 9.63 19.26
C GLN A 21 4.01 8.58 18.21
N LYS A 22 4.93 7.67 18.53
CA LYS A 22 5.24 6.52 17.68
C LYS A 22 4.00 5.64 17.48
N GLY A 23 3.26 5.30 18.54
CA GLY A 23 1.99 4.59 18.42
C GLY A 23 0.95 5.31 17.55
N VAL A 24 0.80 6.62 17.74
CA VAL A 24 -0.08 7.47 16.92
C VAL A 24 0.33 7.44 15.44
N LEU A 25 1.63 7.48 15.14
CA LEU A 25 2.15 7.44 13.78
C LEU A 25 1.83 6.10 13.10
N PHE A 26 2.10 4.98 13.77
CA PHE A 26 1.81 3.64 13.24
C PHE A 26 0.31 3.46 12.97
N ALA A 27 -0.54 3.81 13.94
CA ALA A 27 -1.98 3.73 13.79
C ALA A 27 -2.51 4.66 12.69
N SER A 28 -1.93 5.85 12.53
CA SER A 28 -2.30 6.80 11.46
C SER A 28 -1.95 6.24 10.07
N GLY A 29 -0.81 5.56 9.93
CA GLY A 29 -0.45 4.86 8.70
C GLY A 29 -1.45 3.77 8.35
N GLN A 30 -1.82 2.93 9.30
CA GLN A 30 -2.83 1.89 9.08
C GLN A 30 -4.21 2.50 8.75
N ASN A 31 -4.59 3.60 9.40
CA ASN A 31 -5.85 4.29 9.11
C ASN A 31 -5.87 4.93 7.72
N LEU A 32 -4.73 5.40 7.19
CA LEU A 32 -4.63 5.83 5.80
C LEU A 32 -4.95 4.68 4.85
N ALA A 33 -4.34 3.50 5.04
CA ALA A 33 -4.64 2.32 4.24
C ALA A 33 -6.13 1.95 4.31
N ARG A 34 -6.72 1.94 5.52
CA ARG A 34 -8.16 1.68 5.72
C ARG A 34 -9.03 2.70 5.01
N GLN A 35 -8.70 3.98 5.07
CA GLN A 35 -9.45 5.03 4.38
C GLN A 35 -9.43 4.81 2.87
N LEU A 36 -8.27 4.48 2.30
CA LEU A 36 -8.14 4.22 0.86
C LEU A 36 -8.99 3.01 0.44
N MET A 37 -8.98 1.93 1.23
CA MET A 37 -9.73 0.70 0.98
C MET A 37 -11.25 0.84 1.19
N GLU A 38 -11.68 1.70 2.13
CA GLU A 38 -13.10 1.87 2.46
C GLU A 38 -13.81 2.87 1.55
N THR A 39 -13.07 3.80 0.94
CA THR A 39 -13.62 4.81 0.02
C THR A 39 -14.23 4.09 -1.20
N PRO A 40 -15.45 4.45 -1.64
CA PRO A 40 -16.08 3.78 -2.77
C PRO A 40 -15.29 4.02 -4.07
N ALA A 41 -15.26 3.01 -4.95
CA ALA A 41 -14.36 2.98 -6.10
C ALA A 41 -14.62 4.07 -7.17
N ASN A 42 -15.83 4.63 -7.21
CA ASN A 42 -16.14 5.76 -8.08
C ASN A 42 -15.48 7.07 -7.60
N GLU A 43 -15.08 7.15 -6.34
CA GLU A 43 -14.28 8.26 -5.78
C GLU A 43 -12.79 7.87 -5.70
N MET A 44 -12.49 6.62 -5.31
CA MET A 44 -11.12 6.11 -5.23
C MET A 44 -10.68 5.51 -6.57
N THR A 45 -10.64 6.33 -7.62
CA THR A 45 -10.11 5.93 -8.93
C THR A 45 -8.58 5.79 -8.91
N PRO A 46 -7.94 5.16 -9.91
CA PRO A 46 -6.49 4.98 -9.94
C PRO A 46 -5.73 6.31 -9.80
N THR A 47 -6.17 7.34 -10.53
CA THR A 47 -5.62 8.70 -10.43
C THR A 47 -5.81 9.27 -9.03
N ARG A 48 -7.02 9.16 -8.47
CA ARG A 48 -7.32 9.73 -7.15
C ARG A 48 -6.52 9.07 -6.03
N PHE A 49 -6.36 7.75 -6.09
CA PHE A 49 -5.47 7.02 -5.19
C PHE A 49 -4.05 7.58 -5.24
N ALA A 50 -3.49 7.72 -6.44
CA ALA A 50 -2.14 8.23 -6.66
C ALA A 50 -1.95 9.66 -6.11
N GLU A 51 -2.90 10.56 -6.35
CA GLU A 51 -2.89 11.93 -5.81
C GLU A 51 -2.92 11.97 -4.27
N ILE A 52 -3.72 11.12 -3.64
CA ILE A 52 -3.82 11.05 -2.17
C ILE A 52 -2.49 10.57 -1.58
N ILE A 53 -1.87 9.55 -2.18
CA ILE A 53 -0.55 9.06 -1.76
C ILE A 53 0.51 10.14 -1.96
N GLU A 54 0.52 10.80 -3.12
CA GLU A 54 1.45 11.90 -3.41
C GLU A 54 1.37 13.00 -2.36
N LYS A 55 0.16 13.46 -2.04
CA LYS A 55 -0.07 14.49 -1.02
C LYS A 55 0.44 14.06 0.36
N ASN A 56 0.18 12.81 0.76
CA ASN A 56 0.61 12.31 2.07
C ASN A 56 2.13 12.16 2.16
N LEU A 57 2.80 11.71 1.08
CA LEU A 57 4.26 11.59 1.02
C LEU A 57 4.94 12.96 1.06
N LYS A 58 4.50 13.90 0.24
CA LYS A 58 5.04 15.28 0.22
C LYS A 58 4.87 15.98 1.57
N SER A 59 3.79 15.69 2.27
CA SER A 59 3.56 16.21 3.64
C SER A 59 4.40 15.49 4.69
N ALA A 60 4.84 14.26 4.43
CA ALA A 60 5.63 13.45 5.35
C ALA A 60 7.12 13.81 5.32
N SER A 61 7.69 14.06 4.14
CA SER A 61 9.10 14.39 3.99
C SER A 61 9.39 15.12 2.66
N SER A 62 10.37 16.02 2.66
CA SER A 62 10.90 16.63 1.43
C SER A 62 11.79 15.69 0.62
N LYS A 63 12.18 14.53 1.19
CA LYS A 63 13.04 13.52 0.54
C LYS A 63 12.26 12.51 -0.31
N THR A 64 11.08 12.89 -0.79
CA THR A 64 10.22 12.02 -1.58
C THR A 64 10.05 12.51 -3.00
N GLU A 65 10.00 11.58 -3.94
CA GLU A 65 9.68 11.82 -5.35
C GLU A 65 8.53 10.89 -5.75
N VAL A 66 7.59 11.39 -6.54
CA VAL A 66 6.37 10.66 -6.92
C VAL A 66 6.16 10.84 -8.42
N HIS A 67 5.99 9.73 -9.11
CA HIS A 67 5.65 9.69 -10.52
C HIS A 67 4.31 8.98 -10.70
N ILE A 68 3.32 9.72 -11.17
CA ILE A 68 2.03 9.17 -11.59
C ILE A 68 2.14 8.94 -13.10
N ARG A 69 2.59 7.74 -13.48
CA ARG A 69 2.89 7.43 -14.88
C ARG A 69 1.59 7.20 -15.66
N PRO A 70 1.36 7.92 -16.77
CA PRO A 70 0.16 7.77 -17.58
C PRO A 70 0.22 6.51 -18.46
N LYS A 71 -0.90 6.14 -19.06
CA LYS A 71 -1.01 5.01 -20.01
C LYS A 71 0.08 4.98 -21.09
N SER A 72 0.46 6.12 -21.67
CA SER A 72 1.51 6.18 -22.70
C SER A 72 2.85 5.65 -22.19
N TRP A 73 3.23 5.99 -20.97
CA TRP A 73 4.46 5.47 -20.35
C TRP A 73 4.36 3.95 -20.11
N ILE A 74 3.18 3.47 -19.71
CA ILE A 74 2.93 2.03 -19.49
C ILE A 74 3.06 1.25 -20.80
N GLU A 75 2.61 1.82 -21.91
CA GLU A 75 2.79 1.29 -23.27
C GLU A 75 4.27 1.30 -23.69
N GLU A 76 5.00 2.38 -23.43
CA GLU A 76 6.44 2.47 -23.67
C GLU A 76 7.24 1.41 -22.90
N GLN A 77 6.81 1.08 -21.67
CA GLN A 77 7.41 0.01 -20.86
C GLN A 77 6.94 -1.40 -21.26
N ALA A 78 6.15 -1.54 -22.33
CA ALA A 78 5.63 -2.81 -22.83
C ALA A 78 4.91 -3.65 -21.76
N MET A 79 4.19 -3.01 -20.82
CA MET A 79 3.45 -3.68 -19.75
C MET A 79 2.12 -4.27 -20.24
N GLY A 80 2.18 -5.13 -21.26
CA GLY A 80 1.00 -5.67 -21.96
C GLY A 80 0.04 -6.45 -21.04
N SER A 81 0.57 -7.16 -20.04
CA SER A 81 -0.26 -7.87 -19.05
C SER A 81 -1.14 -6.90 -18.26
N PHE A 82 -0.54 -5.84 -17.69
CA PHE A 82 -1.23 -4.78 -16.98
C PHE A 82 -2.26 -4.06 -17.88
N LEU A 83 -1.85 -3.67 -19.10
CA LEU A 83 -2.73 -3.00 -20.06
C LEU A 83 -3.92 -3.88 -20.47
N SER A 84 -3.74 -5.21 -20.51
CA SER A 84 -4.81 -6.14 -20.89
C SER A 84 -5.95 -6.18 -19.88
N VAL A 85 -5.66 -5.93 -18.60
CA VAL A 85 -6.66 -5.81 -17.53
C VAL A 85 -7.33 -4.44 -17.60
N ALA A 86 -6.53 -3.37 -17.67
CA ALA A 86 -7.03 -2.00 -17.63
C ALA A 86 -7.98 -1.64 -18.78
N LYS A 87 -7.72 -2.15 -20.00
CA LYS A 87 -8.52 -1.82 -21.19
C LYS A 87 -9.99 -2.26 -21.12
N GLY A 88 -10.38 -3.08 -20.13
CA GLY A 88 -11.77 -3.47 -19.91
C GLY A 88 -12.62 -2.41 -19.20
N SER A 89 -12.01 -1.33 -18.72
CA SER A 89 -12.66 -0.18 -18.07
C SER A 89 -12.45 1.10 -18.88
N ASP A 90 -13.40 2.03 -18.79
CA ASP A 90 -13.25 3.39 -19.32
C ASP A 90 -12.39 4.29 -18.41
N GLU A 91 -12.20 3.91 -17.14
CA GLU A 91 -11.36 4.65 -16.20
C GLU A 91 -9.87 4.51 -16.58
N PRO A 92 -9.12 5.62 -16.77
CA PRO A 92 -7.73 5.56 -17.18
C PRO A 92 -6.82 4.85 -16.16
N PRO A 93 -5.90 3.97 -16.61
CA PRO A 93 -4.91 3.39 -15.72
C PRO A 93 -3.77 4.37 -15.44
N VAL A 94 -3.19 4.25 -14.25
CA VAL A 94 -1.92 4.87 -13.88
C VAL A 94 -0.98 3.83 -13.28
N PHE A 95 0.31 4.00 -13.47
CA PHE A 95 1.33 3.26 -12.74
C PHE A 95 1.97 4.23 -11.74
N LEU A 96 1.71 4.01 -10.45
CA LEU A 96 2.24 4.83 -9.38
C LEU A 96 3.63 4.33 -8.99
N GLU A 97 4.63 5.20 -9.09
CA GLU A 97 6.00 4.95 -8.68
C GLU A 97 6.39 6.02 -7.66
N ILE A 98 6.82 5.59 -6.47
CA ILE A 98 7.21 6.47 -5.36
C ILE A 98 8.63 6.16 -4.91
N HIS A 99 9.40 7.19 -4.60
CA HIS A 99 10.77 7.10 -4.11
C HIS A 99 10.86 7.84 -2.78
N TYR A 100 11.36 7.17 -1.76
CA TYR A 100 11.79 7.78 -0.50
C TYR A 100 13.30 7.64 -0.39
N LYS A 101 14.02 8.78 -0.39
CA LYS A 101 15.49 8.86 -0.37
C LYS A 101 15.99 9.14 1.04
N GLY A 102 15.71 8.24 1.97
CA GLY A 102 16.00 8.40 3.40
C GLY A 102 17.48 8.19 3.75
N SER A 103 18.20 7.36 2.98
CA SER A 103 19.60 7.04 3.26
C SER A 103 20.51 8.28 3.15
N PRO A 104 21.51 8.43 4.03
CA PRO A 104 22.59 9.39 3.83
C PRO A 104 23.38 9.15 2.53
N ASN A 105 23.41 7.92 2.03
CA ASN A 105 24.04 7.55 0.76
C ASN A 105 22.98 7.41 -0.34
N ALA A 106 22.96 8.37 -1.27
CA ALA A 106 22.01 8.36 -2.39
C ALA A 106 22.16 7.13 -3.33
N ASN A 107 23.32 6.47 -3.33
CA ASN A 107 23.59 5.28 -4.15
C ASN A 107 23.32 3.97 -3.43
N GLU A 108 22.87 4.02 -2.16
CA GLU A 108 22.51 2.80 -1.44
C GLU A 108 21.29 2.13 -2.11
N PRO A 109 21.37 0.84 -2.45
CA PRO A 109 20.26 0.13 -3.09
C PRO A 109 18.97 0.23 -2.28
N PRO A 110 17.83 0.55 -2.91
CA PRO A 110 16.57 0.69 -2.21
C PRO A 110 15.94 -0.67 -1.88
N LEU A 111 15.10 -0.69 -0.85
CA LEU A 111 14.06 -1.73 -0.70
C LEU A 111 12.91 -1.42 -1.66
N VAL A 112 12.42 -2.42 -2.39
CA VAL A 112 11.30 -2.25 -3.33
C VAL A 112 10.06 -2.94 -2.80
N PHE A 113 8.95 -2.21 -2.74
CA PHE A 113 7.62 -2.73 -2.43
C PHE A 113 6.74 -2.64 -3.67
N VAL A 114 5.98 -3.70 -3.94
CA VAL A 114 5.00 -3.73 -5.03
C VAL A 114 3.64 -4.10 -4.45
N GLY A 115 2.62 -3.32 -4.76
CA GLY A 115 1.27 -3.51 -4.23
C GLY A 115 0.22 -3.62 -5.33
N LYS A 116 -0.70 -4.59 -5.20
CA LYS A 116 -1.88 -4.71 -6.06
C LYS A 116 -2.76 -3.45 -5.96
N GLY A 117 -3.07 -2.81 -7.09
CA GLY A 117 -3.82 -1.56 -7.16
C GLY A 117 -5.14 -1.59 -7.94
N ILE A 118 -5.92 -2.69 -7.89
CA ILE A 118 -7.21 -2.74 -8.56
C ILE A 118 -8.26 -1.98 -7.75
N THR A 119 -8.71 -0.82 -8.24
CA THR A 119 -9.65 0.04 -7.51
C THR A 119 -11.07 -0.52 -7.46
N PHE A 120 -11.44 -1.38 -8.41
CA PHE A 120 -12.63 -2.22 -8.35
C PHE A 120 -12.48 -3.47 -9.21
N ASP A 121 -12.81 -4.64 -8.67
CA ASP A 121 -12.75 -5.92 -9.39
C ASP A 121 -14.15 -6.52 -9.60
N SER A 122 -14.69 -6.39 -10.81
CA SER A 122 -15.93 -7.05 -11.22
C SER A 122 -15.72 -8.53 -11.59
N GLY A 123 -14.47 -8.98 -11.77
CA GLY A 123 -14.09 -10.25 -12.39
C GLY A 123 -13.89 -10.18 -13.92
N GLY A 124 -14.29 -9.07 -14.56
CA GLY A 124 -14.23 -8.92 -16.02
C GLY A 124 -15.24 -9.81 -16.74
N ILE A 125 -14.84 -10.42 -17.87
CA ILE A 125 -15.69 -11.40 -18.59
C ILE A 125 -16.07 -12.58 -17.69
N SER A 126 -15.15 -12.99 -16.81
CA SER A 126 -15.42 -13.97 -15.76
C SER A 126 -16.04 -13.29 -14.55
N ILE A 127 -17.26 -12.79 -14.74
CA ILE A 127 -17.93 -11.90 -13.78
C ILE A 127 -18.17 -12.58 -12.43
N LYS A 128 -17.93 -11.84 -11.34
CA LYS A 128 -18.25 -12.28 -9.98
C LYS A 128 -19.75 -12.29 -9.74
N ALA A 129 -20.20 -13.06 -8.75
CA ALA A 129 -21.56 -12.95 -8.24
C ALA A 129 -21.80 -11.59 -7.57
N SER A 130 -23.06 -11.13 -7.56
CA SER A 130 -23.45 -9.85 -6.97
C SER A 130 -23.24 -9.76 -5.46
N ALA A 131 -23.40 -10.88 -4.75
CA ALA A 131 -23.27 -10.93 -3.31
C ALA A 131 -21.88 -10.46 -2.86
N ASN A 132 -21.85 -9.39 -2.06
CA ASN A 132 -20.65 -8.75 -1.51
C ASN A 132 -19.66 -8.20 -2.56
N MET A 133 -20.08 -8.01 -3.81
CA MET A 133 -19.22 -7.43 -4.86
C MET A 133 -18.80 -6.00 -4.50
N ASP A 134 -19.57 -5.29 -3.68
CA ASP A 134 -19.21 -3.96 -3.18
C ASP A 134 -17.86 -3.96 -2.43
N LEU A 135 -17.49 -5.07 -1.78
CA LEU A 135 -16.22 -5.20 -1.07
C LEU A 135 -15.01 -5.18 -2.02
N MET A 136 -15.21 -5.40 -3.32
CA MET A 136 -14.15 -5.36 -4.32
C MET A 136 -13.60 -3.95 -4.56
N ARG A 137 -14.20 -2.91 -3.95
CA ARG A 137 -13.57 -1.58 -3.81
C ARG A 137 -12.22 -1.62 -3.08
N ALA A 138 -12.01 -2.63 -2.24
CA ALA A 138 -10.79 -2.82 -1.46
C ALA A 138 -9.76 -3.75 -2.14
N ASP A 139 -9.96 -4.12 -3.41
CA ASP A 139 -9.04 -4.99 -4.16
C ASP A 139 -7.70 -4.28 -4.54
N MET A 140 -7.54 -3.05 -4.06
CA MET A 140 -6.33 -2.22 -4.07
C MET A 140 -5.61 -2.21 -2.70
N GLY A 141 -6.01 -3.09 -1.76
CA GLY A 141 -5.45 -3.14 -0.42
C GLY A 141 -3.94 -3.39 -0.36
N GLY A 142 -3.39 -4.11 -1.34
CA GLY A 142 -1.94 -4.29 -1.48
C GLY A 142 -1.21 -2.97 -1.72
N ALA A 143 -1.69 -2.15 -2.65
CA ALA A 143 -1.16 -0.80 -2.88
C ALA A 143 -1.39 0.11 -1.68
N ALA A 144 -2.59 0.06 -1.07
CA ALA A 144 -2.92 0.89 0.09
C ALA A 144 -1.95 0.67 1.26
N THR A 145 -1.65 -0.60 1.58
CA THR A 145 -0.79 -0.98 2.70
C THR A 145 0.67 -0.60 2.46
N ILE A 146 1.26 -0.94 1.30
CA ILE A 146 2.66 -0.62 1.01
C ILE A 146 2.88 0.89 0.88
N CYS A 147 1.99 1.63 0.22
CA CYS A 147 2.12 3.08 0.10
C CYS A 147 1.99 3.77 1.46
N SER A 148 1.06 3.31 2.31
CA SER A 148 0.90 3.87 3.66
C SER A 148 2.08 3.54 4.57
N ALA A 149 2.69 2.36 4.42
CA ALA A 149 3.93 2.01 5.12
C ALA A 149 5.09 2.94 4.73
N ILE A 150 5.22 3.27 3.43
CA ILE A 150 6.25 4.20 2.94
C ILE A 150 6.00 5.63 3.45
N VAL A 151 4.74 6.09 3.49
CA VAL A 151 4.38 7.37 4.14
C VAL A 151 4.81 7.39 5.61
N SER A 152 4.55 6.32 6.35
CA SER A 152 4.97 6.20 7.76
C SER A 152 6.49 6.16 7.92
N ALA A 153 7.19 5.41 7.07
CA ALA A 153 8.66 5.36 7.05
C ALA A 153 9.27 6.74 6.79
N ALA A 154 8.69 7.51 5.86
CA ALA A 154 9.10 8.88 5.57
C ALA A 154 8.86 9.81 6.78
N LYS A 155 7.71 9.69 7.47
CA LYS A 155 7.43 10.46 8.70
C LYS A 155 8.39 10.13 9.84
N LEU A 156 8.83 8.87 9.92
CA LEU A 156 9.84 8.42 10.89
C LEU A 156 11.26 8.84 10.51
N ASN A 157 11.46 9.41 9.32
CA ASN A 157 12.78 9.74 8.77
C ASN A 157 13.75 8.55 8.81
N LEU A 158 13.27 7.34 8.45
CA LEU A 158 14.11 6.15 8.45
C LEU A 158 15.31 6.33 7.49
N PRO A 159 16.55 5.99 7.90
CA PRO A 159 17.75 6.27 7.12
C PRO A 159 17.97 5.22 6.01
N ILE A 160 16.94 4.92 5.22
CA ILE A 160 16.95 3.91 4.15
C ILE A 160 16.28 4.44 2.89
N ASN A 161 16.68 3.94 1.73
CA ASN A 161 16.01 4.21 0.47
C ASN A 161 14.88 3.19 0.25
N ILE A 162 13.70 3.66 -0.16
CA ILE A 162 12.55 2.79 -0.47
C ILE A 162 11.93 3.23 -1.78
N ILE A 163 11.65 2.27 -2.67
CA ILE A 163 10.82 2.46 -3.84
C ILE A 163 9.51 1.70 -3.65
N GLY A 164 8.39 2.35 -3.91
CA GLY A 164 7.08 1.71 -3.97
C GLY A 164 6.54 1.75 -5.39
N ALA A 165 5.94 0.66 -5.84
CA ALA A 165 5.24 0.59 -7.12
C ALA A 165 3.85 -0.03 -6.94
N MET A 166 2.89 0.44 -7.74
CA MET A 166 1.57 -0.16 -7.83
C MET A 166 1.47 -1.02 -9.10
N ASP A 167 1.08 -2.28 -8.95
CA ASP A 167 0.92 -3.25 -10.04
C ASP A 167 -0.42 -4.00 -9.91
N VAL A 168 -0.75 -4.91 -10.83
CA VAL A 168 -1.91 -5.82 -10.74
C VAL A 168 -1.41 -7.20 -10.28
N ALA A 169 -1.80 -7.63 -9.08
CA ALA A 169 -1.56 -8.99 -8.56
C ALA A 169 -2.88 -9.65 -8.09
N LEU A 170 -2.87 -10.86 -7.52
CA LEU A 170 -4.08 -11.65 -7.20
C LEU A 170 -4.16 -12.04 -5.70
N GLY A 171 -5.36 -11.94 -5.12
CA GLY A 171 -5.78 -12.63 -3.87
C GLY A 171 -5.86 -11.80 -2.58
N SER A 172 -6.69 -12.22 -1.60
CA SER A 172 -6.97 -11.46 -0.35
C SER A 172 -7.47 -12.26 0.88
N GLY A 173 -6.94 -13.46 1.17
CA GLY A 173 -7.41 -14.30 2.31
C GLY A 173 -6.72 -14.07 3.67
N ALA A 174 -5.38 -14.05 3.67
CA ALA A 174 -4.50 -13.72 4.80
C ALA A 174 -3.18 -13.20 4.18
N THR A 175 -2.31 -12.53 4.94
CA THR A 175 -0.95 -12.25 4.44
C THR A 175 -0.14 -13.54 4.46
N GLY A 176 -0.43 -14.40 3.50
CA GLY A 176 0.41 -15.54 3.15
C GLY A 176 1.69 -15.00 2.54
N VAL A 177 2.82 -15.22 3.22
CA VAL A 177 4.13 -14.78 2.74
C VAL A 177 4.75 -15.92 1.96
N PHE A 178 4.82 -15.74 0.65
CA PHE A 178 5.59 -16.57 -0.25
C PHE A 178 6.96 -15.90 -0.43
N THR A 179 8.03 -16.55 0.02
CA THR A 179 9.39 -16.00 -0.15
C THR A 179 10.42 -17.11 -0.34
N ASN A 180 11.32 -16.88 -1.30
CA ASN A 180 12.50 -17.70 -1.56
C ASN A 180 13.64 -17.44 -0.55
N SER A 181 13.49 -16.46 0.35
CA SER A 181 14.49 -16.09 1.35
C SER A 181 13.98 -16.34 2.77
N SER A 182 14.60 -17.30 3.46
CA SER A 182 14.31 -17.55 4.88
C SER A 182 14.73 -16.38 5.78
N TRP A 183 15.74 -15.61 5.39
CA TRP A 183 16.12 -14.39 6.10
C TRP A 183 15.00 -13.35 6.06
N LEU A 184 14.42 -13.09 4.88
CA LEU A 184 13.33 -12.13 4.71
C LEU A 184 12.09 -12.57 5.50
N TRP A 185 11.76 -13.86 5.42
CA TRP A 185 10.68 -14.46 6.22
C TRP A 185 10.86 -14.16 7.71
N ASN A 186 12.04 -14.45 8.28
CA ASN A 186 12.28 -14.26 9.71
C ASN A 186 12.14 -12.78 10.13
N LYS A 187 12.58 -11.85 9.28
CA LYS A 187 12.41 -10.41 9.56
C LYS A 187 10.95 -9.96 9.55
N LEU A 188 10.15 -10.43 8.60
CA LEU A 188 8.72 -10.17 8.59
C LEU A 188 8.01 -10.82 9.79
N PHE A 189 8.40 -12.04 10.15
CA PHE A 189 7.84 -12.76 11.27
C PHE A 189 8.13 -12.08 12.61
N GLU A 190 9.38 -11.70 12.87
CA GLU A 190 9.79 -10.94 14.07
C GLU A 190 8.98 -9.64 14.20
N ALA A 191 8.85 -8.86 13.12
CA ALA A 191 8.08 -7.62 13.13
C ALA A 191 6.58 -7.87 13.41
N SER A 192 6.02 -8.96 12.88
CA SER A 192 4.61 -9.31 13.06
C SER A 192 4.25 -9.67 14.50
N ILE A 193 5.21 -10.17 15.28
CA ILE A 193 5.04 -10.46 16.71
C ILE A 193 4.89 -9.15 17.48
N GLU A 194 5.73 -8.17 17.19
CA GLU A 194 5.72 -6.86 17.86
C GLU A 194 4.45 -6.06 17.53
N THR A 195 4.03 -6.04 16.26
CA THR A 195 2.84 -5.28 15.84
C THR A 195 1.53 -5.98 16.21
N GLY A 196 1.56 -7.30 16.41
CA GLY A 196 0.37 -8.15 16.54
C GLY A 196 -0.37 -8.42 15.23
N ASP A 197 0.06 -7.81 14.11
CA ASP A 197 -0.47 -8.06 12.77
C ASP A 197 0.32 -9.19 12.10
N ARG A 198 -0.16 -10.42 12.36
CA ARG A 198 0.58 -11.68 12.14
C ARG A 198 0.74 -12.03 10.66
N VAL A 199 1.88 -12.62 10.32
CA VAL A 199 2.13 -13.24 8.99
C VAL A 199 2.30 -14.75 9.10
N TRP A 200 2.00 -15.46 8.01
CA TRP A 200 2.19 -16.92 7.94
C TRP A 200 2.92 -17.32 6.65
N ARG A 201 3.92 -18.19 6.74
CA ARG A 201 4.72 -18.61 5.59
C ARG A 201 3.94 -19.60 4.74
N MET A 202 3.92 -19.37 3.44
CA MET A 202 3.33 -20.28 2.45
C MET A 202 4.43 -20.90 1.58
N PRO A 203 4.24 -22.14 1.09
CA PRO A 203 5.27 -22.84 0.33
C PRO A 203 5.46 -22.25 -1.08
N LEU A 204 6.71 -22.08 -1.49
CA LEU A 204 7.11 -21.84 -2.88
C LEU A 204 7.87 -23.07 -3.38
N PHE A 205 7.14 -24.12 -3.75
CA PHE A 205 7.70 -25.36 -4.29
C PHE A 205 7.47 -25.42 -5.80
N GLU A 206 8.37 -26.09 -6.54
CA GLU A 206 8.27 -26.31 -7.99
C GLU A 206 6.98 -27.04 -8.41
N HIS A 207 6.33 -27.73 -7.48
CA HIS A 207 5.09 -28.46 -7.73
C HIS A 207 3.89 -27.59 -8.17
N TYR A 208 3.87 -26.30 -7.82
CA TYR A 208 2.77 -25.37 -8.08
C TYR A 208 3.02 -24.50 -9.30
#